data_AF-A0A662SE31-F1
#
_entry.id   AF-A0A662SE31-F1
#
_cell.length_a   1.000
_cell.length_b   1.000
_cell.length_c   1.000
_cell.angle_alpha   90.00
_cell.angle_beta   90.00
_cell.angle_gamma   90.00
#
_symmetry.space_group_name_H-M   'P 1'
#
loop_
_entity.id
_entity.type
_entity.pdbx_description
1 polymer ?
#
loop_
_entity_poly.entity_id
_entity_poly.type
_entity_poly.pdbx_seq_one_letter_code
_entity_poly.pdbx_strand_id
1 'polypeptide(L)'
;MSQAKITAWTNQADFRGTFVSNMKVPIHRWFRYPAGFSYSIVEECFRRYKITENSLVLDPFVGVGTTCVCAKKLSIESIGVEAHPLASWVARVKTNWDFDLDELSEEIDEVLLGIKIAINE
;
A
#
# COMPACT_ATOMS: atom_id res chain seq x y z
N MET A 1 3.64 -0.52 44.69
CA MET A 1 4.36 -1.48 43.83
C MET A 1 3.33 -2.36 43.15
N SER A 2 3.09 -2.14 41.86
CA SER A 2 2.30 -3.04 41.01
C SER A 2 2.94 -2.99 39.63
N GLN A 3 3.69 -4.04 39.28
CA GLN A 3 4.35 -4.18 38.00
C GLN A 3 3.28 -4.53 36.96
N ALA A 4 2.93 -3.59 36.08
CA ALA A 4 2.13 -3.90 34.90
C ALA A 4 2.99 -4.75 33.94
N LYS A 5 2.46 -5.94 33.60
CA LYS A 5 3.07 -6.92 32.72
C LYS A 5 3.24 -6.35 31.31
N ILE A 6 4.43 -5.85 31.00
CA ILE A 6 4.90 -5.63 29.62
C ILE A 6 5.14 -7.01 29.03
N THR A 7 4.11 -7.60 28.41
CA THR A 7 4.18 -8.93 27.83
C THR A 7 4.31 -8.81 26.32
N ALA A 8 5.34 -9.47 25.78
CA ALA A 8 5.60 -9.77 24.38
C ALA A 8 6.18 -8.67 23.47
N TRP A 9 7.42 -8.27 23.74
CA TRP A 9 8.38 -7.96 22.66
C TRP A 9 8.90 -9.29 22.12
N THR A 10 8.17 -9.91 21.20
CA THR A 10 8.69 -11.08 20.48
C THR A 10 9.79 -10.64 19.53
N ASN A 11 10.97 -11.19 19.77
CA ASN A 11 12.22 -11.02 19.06
C ASN A 11 12.14 -11.64 17.64
N GLN A 12 11.34 -11.04 16.76
CA GLN A 12 11.42 -11.24 15.31
C GLN A 12 12.23 -10.07 14.79
N ALA A 13 13.31 -10.34 14.05
CA ALA A 13 14.15 -9.29 13.46
C ALA A 13 13.26 -8.18 12.88
N ASP A 14 13.46 -6.95 13.33
CA ASP A 14 12.54 -5.86 13.05
C ASP A 14 12.68 -5.38 11.60
N PHE A 15 12.08 -6.12 10.67
CA PHE A 15 12.11 -5.82 9.23
C PHE A 15 11.29 -4.57 8.87
N ARG A 16 10.69 -3.87 9.84
CA ARG A 16 9.87 -2.68 9.63
C ARG A 16 10.65 -1.54 8.96
N GLY A 17 11.95 -1.42 9.23
CA GLY A 17 12.82 -0.43 8.58
C GLY A 17 13.14 -0.70 7.10
N THR A 18 12.64 -1.80 6.52
CA THR A 18 13.00 -2.23 5.16
C THR A 18 11.77 -2.55 4.31
N PHE A 19 11.93 -2.54 2.99
CA PHE A 19 10.88 -2.86 2.03
C PHE A 19 10.54 -4.36 1.94
N VAL A 20 11.20 -5.25 2.69
CA VAL A 20 11.09 -6.71 2.49
C VAL A 20 9.65 -7.20 2.70
N SER A 21 8.94 -6.68 3.70
CA SER A 21 7.55 -7.01 3.99
C SER A 21 6.58 -6.58 2.87
N ASN A 22 6.89 -5.49 2.16
CA ASN A 22 6.06 -4.94 1.10
C ASN A 22 5.89 -5.90 -0.08
N MET A 23 6.83 -6.82 -0.28
CA MET A 23 6.75 -7.83 -1.34
C MET A 23 5.65 -8.87 -1.11
N LYS A 24 5.05 -8.93 0.09
CA LYS A 24 4.01 -9.91 0.44
C LYS A 24 2.59 -9.35 0.36
N VAL A 25 2.42 -8.04 0.15
CA VAL A 25 1.10 -7.39 0.22
C VAL A 25 0.70 -6.79 -1.13
N PRO A 26 -0.61 -6.76 -1.45
CA PRO A 26 -1.12 -6.18 -2.69
C PRO A 26 -0.61 -4.75 -2.91
N ILE A 27 -0.50 -4.37 -4.18
CA ILE A 27 -0.08 -3.03 -4.66
C ILE A 27 1.38 -2.68 -4.32
N HIS A 28 1.80 -2.77 -3.06
CA HIS A 28 3.20 -2.49 -2.69
C HIS A 28 4.17 -3.41 -3.43
N ARG A 29 3.82 -4.69 -3.61
CA ARG A 29 4.63 -5.69 -4.32
C ARG A 29 4.78 -5.47 -5.82
N TRP A 30 4.05 -4.55 -6.45
CA TRP A 30 4.16 -4.27 -7.88
C TRP A 30 5.56 -3.76 -8.28
N PHE A 31 6.30 -3.19 -7.34
CA PHE A 31 7.66 -2.71 -7.57
C PHE A 31 8.50 -2.80 -6.31
N ARG A 32 9.64 -3.48 -6.38
CA ARG A 32 10.61 -3.59 -5.28
C ARG A 32 11.46 -2.33 -5.19
N TYR A 33 11.48 -1.68 -4.03
CA TYR A 33 12.27 -0.47 -3.81
C TYR A 33 13.22 -0.64 -2.62
N PRO A 34 14.53 -0.92 -2.84
CA PRO A 34 15.48 -1.24 -1.77
C PRO A 34 15.61 -0.17 -0.69
N ALA A 35 15.46 1.11 -1.07
CA ALA A 35 15.54 2.25 -0.15
C ALA A 35 14.23 2.55 0.61
N GLY A 36 13.17 1.76 0.39
CA GLY A 36 11.87 1.98 1.00
C GLY A 36 11.71 1.35 2.39
N PHE A 37 10.82 1.92 3.18
CA PHE A 37 10.35 1.38 4.46
C PHE A 37 9.15 0.43 4.29
N SER A 38 8.85 -0.33 5.34
CA SER A 38 7.68 -1.21 5.41
C SER A 38 6.38 -0.42 5.49
N TYR A 39 5.34 -0.89 4.77
CA TYR A 39 3.97 -0.37 4.90
C TYR A 39 3.48 -0.37 6.36
N SER A 40 3.91 -1.35 7.16
CA SER A 40 3.50 -1.47 8.56
C SER A 40 3.97 -0.32 9.45
N ILE A 41 5.09 0.34 9.12
CA ILE A 41 5.51 1.56 9.84
C ILE A 41 4.52 2.68 9.60
N VAL A 42 4.04 2.83 8.35
CA VAL A 42 3.06 3.87 8.01
C VAL A 42 1.77 3.64 8.76
N GLU A 43 1.25 2.41 8.73
CA GLU A 43 0.01 2.05 9.44
C GLU A 43 0.17 2.26 10.97
N GLU A 44 1.33 1.93 11.53
CA GLU A 44 1.64 2.21 12.94
C GLU A 44 1.69 3.72 13.23
N CYS A 45 2.30 4.52 12.37
CA CYS A 45 2.30 5.98 12.47
C CYS A 45 0.87 6.55 12.41
N PHE A 46 0.05 6.11 11.45
CA PHE A 46 -1.33 6.56 11.33
C PHE A 46 -2.13 6.29 12.59
N ARG A 47 -2.01 5.08 13.15
CA ARG A 47 -2.63 4.72 14.44
C ARG A 47 -2.09 5.57 15.59
N ARG A 48 -0.76 5.72 15.70
CA ARG A 48 -0.11 6.47 16.78
C ARG A 48 -0.53 7.93 16.80
N TYR A 49 -0.63 8.55 15.64
CA TYR A 49 -0.98 9.97 15.49
C TYR A 49 -2.48 10.19 15.27
N LYS A 50 -3.29 9.13 15.33
CA LYS A 50 -4.76 9.17 15.17
C LYS A 50 -5.17 9.87 13.86
N ILE A 51 -4.48 9.55 12.78
CA ILE A 51 -4.83 10.01 11.43
C ILE A 51 -6.17 9.38 11.05
N THR A 52 -7.07 10.19 10.48
CA THR A 52 -8.43 9.80 10.05
C THR A 52 -8.69 10.24 8.61
N GLU A 53 -9.82 9.85 8.04
CA GLU A 53 -10.29 10.29 6.70
C GLU A 53 -10.38 11.82 6.55
N ASN A 54 -10.54 12.56 7.66
CA ASN A 54 -10.54 14.03 7.66
C ASN A 54 -9.13 14.65 7.70
N SER A 55 -8.09 13.82 7.69
CA SER A 55 -6.69 14.27 7.71
C SER A 55 -6.11 14.36 6.29
N LEU A 56 -5.10 15.21 6.13
CA LEU A 56 -4.27 15.25 4.94
C LEU A 56 -2.86 14.78 5.28
N VAL A 57 -2.40 13.70 4.63
CA VAL A 57 -1.05 13.15 4.84
C VAL A 57 -0.09 13.70 3.79
N LEU A 58 1.02 14.31 4.23
CA LEU A 58 2.10 14.74 3.35
C LEU A 58 3.32 13.84 3.53
N ASP A 59 3.81 13.27 2.43
CA ASP A 59 5.10 12.60 2.35
C ASP A 59 6.02 13.36 1.37
N PRO A 60 6.99 14.17 1.86
CA PRO A 60 7.86 14.95 0.99
C PRO A 60 8.91 14.10 0.25
N PHE A 61 9.05 12.81 0.57
CA PHE A 61 10.00 11.87 -0.03
C PHE A 61 9.33 10.51 -0.28
N VAL A 62 8.22 10.55 -1.02
CA VAL A 62 7.28 9.41 -1.10
C VAL A 62 7.88 8.16 -1.76
N GLY A 63 8.98 8.31 -2.51
CA GLY A 63 9.62 7.21 -3.21
C GLY A 63 8.63 6.53 -4.16
N VAL A 64 8.38 5.23 -3.92
CA VAL A 64 7.46 4.42 -4.73
C VAL A 64 6.04 4.36 -4.15
N GLY A 65 5.63 5.32 -3.33
CA GLY A 65 4.23 5.50 -2.96
C GLY A 65 3.77 4.76 -1.70
N THR A 66 4.66 4.18 -0.88
CA THR A 66 4.23 3.36 0.28
C THR A 66 3.27 4.13 1.20
N THR A 67 3.58 5.39 1.54
CA THR A 67 2.71 6.22 2.39
C THR A 67 1.36 6.49 1.75
N CYS A 68 1.34 6.93 0.49
CA CYS A 68 0.10 7.25 -0.22
C CYS A 68 -0.76 6.01 -0.48
N VAL A 69 -0.17 4.84 -0.74
CA VAL A 69 -0.91 3.57 -0.84
C VAL A 69 -1.58 3.24 0.49
N CYS A 70 -0.86 3.33 1.62
CA CYS A 70 -1.46 3.12 2.94
C CYS A 70 -2.60 4.11 3.23
N ALA A 71 -2.43 5.39 2.86
CA ALA A 71 -3.47 6.41 3.03
C ALA A 71 -4.71 6.12 2.18
N LYS A 72 -4.53 5.83 0.88
CA LYS A 72 -5.63 5.52 -0.05
C LYS A 72 -6.40 4.26 0.37
N LYS A 73 -5.73 3.23 0.92
CA LYS A 73 -6.40 2.04 1.49
C LYS A 73 -7.39 2.35 2.61
N LEU A 74 -7.23 3.49 3.28
CA LEU A 74 -8.04 3.93 4.41
C LEU A 74 -8.91 5.15 4.06
N SER A 75 -9.04 5.47 2.77
CA SER A 75 -9.76 6.67 2.29
C SER A 75 -9.24 7.98 2.89
N ILE A 76 -7.94 8.06 3.16
CA ILE A 76 -7.27 9.25 3.67
C ILE A 76 -6.63 9.99 2.50
N GLU A 77 -6.91 11.30 2.41
CA GLU A 77 -6.26 12.19 1.45
C GLU A 77 -4.75 12.26 1.68
N SER A 78 -3.96 12.20 0.59
CA SER A 78 -2.51 12.26 0.71
C SER A 78 -1.82 12.93 -0.47
N ILE A 79 -0.70 13.59 -0.18
CA ILE A 79 0.18 14.24 -1.14
C ILE A 79 1.57 13.63 -0.98
N GLY A 80 2.11 13.12 -2.09
CA GLY A 80 3.47 12.61 -2.16
C GLY A 80 4.33 13.46 -3.10
N VAL A 81 5.54 13.82 -2.66
CA VAL A 81 6.54 14.49 -3.50
C VAL A 81 7.74 13.55 -3.70
N GLU A 82 8.18 13.44 -4.95
CA GLU A 82 9.34 12.64 -5.33
C GLU A 82 10.03 13.27 -6.54
N ALA A 83 11.34 13.43 -6.49
CA ALA A 83 12.13 14.04 -7.55
C ALA A 83 12.51 13.04 -8.64
N HIS A 84 12.71 11.77 -8.28
CA HIS A 84 13.11 10.74 -9.21
C HIS A 84 11.93 10.34 -10.13
N PRO A 85 12.01 10.55 -11.45
CA PRO A 85 10.88 10.36 -12.36
C PRO A 85 10.27 8.96 -12.28
N LEU A 86 11.11 7.91 -12.31
CA LEU A 86 10.63 6.53 -12.22
C LEU A 86 9.92 6.23 -10.88
N ALA A 87 10.46 6.66 -9.75
CA ALA A 87 9.84 6.39 -8.45
C ALA A 87 8.50 7.11 -8.33
N SER A 88 8.45 8.39 -8.75
CA SER A 88 7.21 9.16 -8.79
C SER A 88 6.16 8.54 -9.73
N TRP A 89 6.58 7.99 -10.87
CA TRP A 89 5.69 7.28 -11.80
C TRP A 89 5.15 6.00 -11.18
N VAL A 90 6.00 5.20 -10.54
CA VAL A 90 5.56 3.99 -9.81
C VAL A 90 4.56 4.36 -8.71
N ALA A 91 4.83 5.43 -7.95
CA ALA A 91 3.91 5.90 -6.92
C ALA A 91 2.55 6.26 -7.51
N ARG A 92 2.51 7.05 -8.59
CA ARG A 92 1.28 7.43 -9.32
C ARG A 92 0.50 6.20 -9.79
N VAL A 93 1.17 5.23 -10.41
CA VAL A 93 0.53 3.99 -10.86
C VAL A 93 -0.05 3.22 -9.68
N LYS A 94 0.70 3.07 -8.58
CA LYS A 94 0.23 2.36 -7.38
C LYS A 94 -0.95 3.04 -6.69
N THR A 95 -1.19 4.32 -6.92
CA THR A 95 -2.30 5.08 -6.31
C THR A 95 -3.44 5.39 -7.28
N ASN A 96 -3.32 5.00 -8.56
CA ASN A 96 -4.37 5.21 -9.55
C ASN A 96 -5.42 4.11 -9.45
N TRP A 97 -6.43 4.28 -8.59
CA TRP A 97 -7.52 3.30 -8.40
C TRP A 97 -8.87 3.80 -8.88
N ASP A 98 -8.88 4.90 -9.62
CA ASP A 98 -10.10 5.49 -10.13
C ASP A 98 -10.40 4.78 -11.46
N PHE A 99 -10.88 3.54 -11.33
CA PHE A 99 -11.25 2.67 -12.46
C PHE A 99 -12.70 2.93 -12.85
N ASP A 100 -12.98 2.86 -14.15
CA ASP A 100 -14.34 2.70 -14.62
C ASP A 100 -14.81 1.29 -14.23
N LEU A 101 -15.73 1.23 -13.25
CA LEU A 101 -16.20 -0.05 -12.72
C LEU A 101 -17.10 -0.78 -13.70
N ASP A 102 -17.78 -0.04 -14.59
CA ASP A 102 -18.64 -0.62 -15.61
C ASP A 102 -17.77 -1.28 -16.68
N GLU A 103 -16.78 -0.55 -17.22
CA GLU A 103 -15.79 -1.09 -18.18
C GLU A 103 -15.04 -2.30 -17.60
N LEU A 104 -14.60 -2.22 -16.34
CA LEU A 104 -13.93 -3.33 -15.67
C LEU A 104 -14.85 -4.55 -15.54
N SER A 105 -16.14 -4.35 -15.26
CA SER A 105 -17.09 -5.45 -15.15
C SER A 105 -17.31 -6.15 -16.49
N GLU A 106 -17.42 -5.38 -17.57
CA GLU A 106 -17.58 -5.90 -18.93
C GLU A 106 -16.37 -6.75 -19.35
N GLU A 107 -15.16 -6.25 -19.12
CA GLU A 107 -13.92 -6.96 -19.44
C GLU A 107 -13.78 -8.27 -18.62
N ILE A 108 -14.17 -8.25 -17.34
CA ILE A 108 -14.17 -9.46 -16.50
C ILE A 108 -15.14 -10.50 -17.07
N ASP A 109 -16.35 -10.08 -17.45
CA ASP A 109 -17.36 -10.98 -18.00
C ASP A 109 -16.92 -11.59 -19.33
N GLU A 110 -16.25 -10.82 -20.19
CA GLU A 110 -15.68 -11.31 -21.45
C GLU A 110 -14.61 -12.39 -21.21
N VAL A 111 -13.66 -12.12 -20.30
CA VAL A 111 -12.62 -13.09 -19.92
C VAL A 111 -13.24 -14.37 -19.33
N LEU A 112 -14.22 -14.23 -18.44
CA LEU A 112 -14.92 -15.37 -17.83
C LEU A 112 -15.69 -16.20 -18.87
N LEU A 113 -16.30 -15.56 -19.87
CA LEU A 113 -16.97 -16.24 -20.97
C LEU A 113 -15.96 -17.03 -21.81
N GLY A 114 -14.83 -16.42 -22.17
CA GLY A 114 -13.76 -17.10 -22.91
C GLY A 114 -13.23 -18.34 -22.18
N ILE A 115 -13.03 -18.24 -20.86
CA ILE A 115 -12.62 -19.39 -20.02
C ILE A 115 -13.69 -20.49 -20.02
N LYS A 116 -14.98 -20.14 -19.88
CA LYS A 116 -16.07 -21.13 -19.88
C LYS A 116 -16.16 -21.88 -21.20
N ILE A 117 -15.93 -21.21 -22.33
CA ILE A 117 -15.92 -21.85 -23.65
C ILE A 117 -14.75 -22.84 -23.71
N ALA A 118 -13.54 -22.40 -23.39
CA ALA A 118 -12.32 -23.22 -23.47
C ALA A 118 -12.32 -24.46 -22.54
N ILE A 119 -13.08 -24.45 -21.44
CA ILE A 119 -13.22 -25.60 -20.53
C ILE A 119 -14.26 -26.62 -21.01
N ASN A 120 -15.27 -26.19 -21.78
CA ASN A 120 -16.35 -27.05 -22.26
C ASN A 120 -16.10 -27.67 -23.64
N GLU A 121 -14.97 -27.34 -24.28
CA GLU A 121 -14.41 -28.00 -25.46
C GLU A 121 -13.42 -29.10 -25.06
#